data_AF-A0A7C5TXJ8-F1
#
_entry.id   AF-A0A7C5TXJ8-F1
#
_cell.length_a   1.000
_cell.length_b   1.000
_cell.length_c   1.000
_cell.angle_alpha   90.00
_cell.angle_beta   90.00
_cell.angle_gamma   90.00
#
_symmetry.space_group_name_H-M   'P 1'
#
loop_
_entity.id
_entity.type
_entity.pdbx_description
1 polymer ?
#
loop_
_entity_poly.entity_id
_entity_poly.type
_entity_poly.pdbx_seq_one_letter_code
_entity_poly.pdbx_strand_id
1 'polypeptide(L)'
;MAERVASIGIDVIGSILAEYAKRIVDKALKGEKLSDWEVGFLLMEATRRTLETRMDAIEKRMSSLEESLKTRIEAVEKRMEALERRIETVEKRVDSVEKELLARIDSVERGLSAKIDSLSMRIDLIEKRVVELGEEFKNLRGDVDKKISDLRTDFDKKILEVKEDTKYIKHSLDQLRDNVINTLVKRLVELSERRSSV
;
A
#
# COMPACT_ATOMS: atom_id res chain seq x y z
N MET A 1 -6.69 92.01 30.26
CA MET A 1 -6.28 93.24 29.52
C MET A 1 -5.12 92.94 28.57
N ALA A 2 -4.09 92.20 29.01
CA ALA A 2 -2.95 91.80 28.17
C ALA A 2 -3.31 90.99 26.89
N GLU A 3 -4.21 90.00 26.97
CA GLU A 3 -4.62 89.22 25.78
C GLU A 3 -5.38 90.05 24.72
N ARG A 4 -6.21 91.01 25.15
CA ARG A 4 -6.92 91.91 24.21
C ARG A 4 -5.96 92.88 23.53
N VAL A 5 -4.96 93.39 24.26
CA VAL A 5 -3.92 94.26 23.70
C VAL A 5 -3.03 93.48 22.74
N ALA A 6 -2.71 92.22 23.03
CA ALA A 6 -1.98 91.33 22.13
C ALA A 6 -2.77 91.04 20.84
N SER A 7 -4.08 90.73 20.94
CA SER A 7 -4.96 90.52 19.78
C SER A 7 -5.04 91.76 18.89
N ILE A 8 -5.28 92.94 19.48
CA ILE A 8 -5.34 94.20 18.73
C ILE A 8 -3.99 94.50 18.07
N GLY A 9 -2.87 94.23 18.74
CA GLY A 9 -1.53 94.38 18.18
C GLY A 9 -1.30 93.46 16.96
N ILE A 10 -1.75 92.21 17.02
CA ILE A 10 -1.67 91.25 15.90
C ILE A 10 -2.52 91.74 14.72
N ASP A 11 -3.73 92.22 14.97
CA ASP A 11 -4.64 92.70 13.91
C ASP A 11 -4.12 93.96 13.20
N VAL A 12 -3.54 94.90 13.96
CA VAL A 12 -2.92 96.12 13.41
C VAL A 12 -1.67 95.79 12.59
N ILE A 13 -0.80 94.91 13.10
CA ILE A 13 0.39 94.46 12.36
C ILE A 13 -0.02 93.73 11.07
N GLY A 14 -1.04 92.86 11.14
CA GLY A 14 -1.59 92.18 9.97
C GLY A 14 -2.11 93.15 8.91
N SER A 15 -2.83 94.20 9.33
CA SER A 15 -3.37 95.23 8.42
C SER A 15 -2.26 96.02 7.72
N ILE A 16 -1.20 96.41 8.45
CA ILE A 16 -0.05 97.12 7.89
C ILE A 16 0.71 96.24 6.89
N LEU A 17 0.95 94.97 7.23
CA LEU A 17 1.63 94.02 6.35
C LEU A 17 0.83 93.75 5.08
N ALA A 18 -0.49 93.63 5.17
CA ALA A 18 -1.38 93.44 4.02
C ALA A 18 -1.33 94.65 3.07
N GLU A 19 -1.36 95.86 3.62
CA GLU A 19 -1.28 97.08 2.82
C GLU A 19 0.10 97.25 2.17
N TYR A 20 1.18 96.88 2.87
CA TYR A 20 2.53 96.88 2.31
C TYR A 20 2.67 95.86 1.17
N ALA A 21 2.21 94.61 1.36
CA ALA A 21 2.21 93.59 0.33
C ALA A 21 1.41 94.02 -0.91
N LYS A 22 0.26 94.69 -0.71
CA LYS A 22 -0.55 95.23 -1.81
C LYS A 22 0.23 96.26 -2.65
N ARG A 23 0.98 97.15 -2.01
CA ARG A 23 1.83 98.13 -2.73
C ARG A 23 2.92 97.45 -3.55
N ILE A 24 3.56 96.41 -3.02
CA ILE A 24 4.57 95.63 -3.76
C ILE A 24 3.95 95.02 -5.03
N VAL A 25 2.76 94.42 -4.88
CA VAL A 25 2.02 93.82 -6.00
C VAL A 25 1.63 94.88 -7.02
N ASP A 26 1.10 96.03 -6.60
CA ASP A 26 0.70 97.12 -7.50
C ASP A 26 1.89 97.68 -8.29
N LYS A 27 3.06 97.85 -7.66
CA LYS A 27 4.31 98.24 -8.34
C LYS A 27 4.73 97.20 -9.38
N ALA A 28 4.71 95.92 -8.99
CA ALA A 28 5.06 94.82 -9.88
C ALA A 28 4.15 94.75 -11.11
N LEU A 29 2.83 94.94 -10.92
CA LEU A 29 1.84 94.95 -12.00
C LEU A 29 1.99 96.14 -12.97
N LYS A 30 2.43 97.30 -12.45
CA LYS A 30 2.70 98.49 -13.27
C LYS A 30 4.07 98.46 -13.98
N GLY A 31 4.90 97.45 -13.71
CA GLY A 31 6.25 97.33 -14.26
C GLY A 31 7.26 98.29 -13.61
N GLU A 32 6.97 98.79 -12.41
CA GLU A 32 7.90 99.65 -11.66
C GLU A 32 9.06 98.83 -11.09
N LYS A 33 10.23 99.46 -10.92
CA LYS A 33 11.41 98.79 -10.36
C LYS A 33 11.17 98.47 -8.87
N LEU A 34 11.20 97.18 -8.54
CA LEU A 34 11.17 96.71 -7.15
C LEU A 34 12.57 96.86 -6.51
N SER A 35 12.59 97.10 -5.20
CA SER A 35 13.80 97.03 -4.37
C SER A 35 14.22 95.58 -4.11
N ASP A 36 15.49 95.36 -3.79
CA ASP A 36 16.04 94.02 -3.51
C ASP A 36 15.29 93.29 -2.38
N TRP A 37 14.82 94.04 -1.37
CA TRP A 37 14.00 93.48 -0.28
C TRP A 37 12.58 93.12 -0.73
N GLU A 38 11.94 93.91 -1.61
CA GLU A 38 10.63 93.59 -2.20
C GLU A 38 10.73 92.33 -3.07
N VAL A 39 11.81 92.18 -3.84
CA VAL A 39 12.12 90.95 -4.60
C VAL A 39 12.37 89.77 -3.67
N GLY A 40 13.17 89.94 -2.61
CA GLY A 40 13.43 88.91 -1.60
C GLY A 40 12.16 88.44 -0.90
N PHE A 41 11.27 89.37 -0.54
CA PHE A 41 9.95 89.04 0.03
C PHE A 41 9.10 88.22 -0.94
N LEU A 42 9.01 88.60 -2.21
CA LEU A 42 8.26 87.84 -3.22
C LEU A 42 8.84 86.44 -3.45
N LEU A 43 10.18 86.28 -3.44
CA LEU A 43 10.83 84.98 -3.55
C LEU A 43 10.59 84.11 -2.32
N MET A 44 10.68 84.66 -1.11
CA MET A 44 10.37 83.96 0.14
C MET A 44 8.90 83.51 0.19
N GLU A 45 7.98 84.35 -0.28
CA GLU A 45 6.57 84.01 -0.38
C GLU A 45 6.31 82.90 -1.41
N ALA A 46 6.99 82.93 -2.56
CA ALA A 46 6.91 81.89 -3.57
C ALA A 46 7.48 80.54 -3.09
N THR A 47 8.61 80.56 -2.37
CA THR A 47 9.20 79.35 -1.79
C THR A 47 8.34 78.80 -0.65
N ARG A 48 7.77 79.66 0.20
CA ARG A 48 6.80 79.26 1.24
C ARG A 48 5.61 78.52 0.65
N ARG A 49 4.95 79.08 -0.36
CA ARG A 49 3.83 78.41 -1.05
C ARG A 49 4.23 77.07 -1.66
N THR A 50 5.41 77.01 -2.28
CA THR A 50 5.93 75.76 -2.87
C THR A 50 6.19 74.70 -1.79
N LEU A 51 6.73 75.10 -0.63
CA LEU A 51 6.93 74.21 0.51
C LEU A 51 5.60 73.73 1.10
N GLU A 52 4.61 74.60 1.28
CA GLU A 52 3.26 74.24 1.74
C GLU A 52 2.63 73.19 0.81
N THR A 53 2.63 73.43 -0.50
CA THR A 53 2.09 72.45 -1.45
C THR A 53 2.82 71.11 -1.44
N ARG A 54 4.14 71.11 -1.21
CA ARG A 54 4.95 69.89 -1.08
C ARG A 54 4.67 69.16 0.23
N MET A 55 4.48 69.89 1.33
CA MET A 55 4.11 69.30 2.63
C MET A 55 2.74 68.64 2.55
N ASP A 56 1.73 69.31 1.99
CA ASP A 56 0.40 68.74 1.77
C ASP A 56 0.46 67.47 0.91
N ALA A 57 1.28 67.47 -0.14
CA ALA A 57 1.47 66.31 -1.00
C ALA A 57 2.18 65.15 -0.28
N ILE A 58 3.15 65.44 0.58
CA ILE A 58 3.83 64.44 1.41
C ILE A 58 2.84 63.86 2.43
N GLU A 59 2.07 64.68 3.13
CA GLU A 59 1.09 64.23 4.12
C GLU A 59 0.06 63.29 3.48
N LYS A 60 -0.51 63.67 2.33
CA LYS A 60 -1.42 62.79 1.57
C LYS A 60 -0.79 61.46 1.17
N ARG A 61 0.47 61.48 0.73
CA ARG A 61 1.20 60.26 0.37
C ARG A 61 1.50 59.38 1.58
N MET A 62 1.81 59.99 2.74
CA MET A 62 2.03 59.26 3.99
C MET A 62 0.74 58.60 4.45
N SER A 63 -0.39 59.31 4.49
CA SER A 63 -1.69 58.72 4.86
C SER A 63 -2.09 57.58 3.92
N SER A 64 -1.91 57.74 2.61
CA SER A 64 -2.19 56.68 1.64
C SER A 64 -1.28 55.46 1.82
N LEU A 65 -0.01 55.67 2.14
CA LEU A 65 0.92 54.58 2.42
C LEU A 65 0.55 53.84 3.71
N GLU A 66 0.21 54.56 4.77
CA GLU A 66 -0.24 53.99 6.04
C GLU A 66 -1.48 53.11 5.86
N GLU A 67 -2.48 53.60 5.12
CA GLU A 67 -3.71 52.83 4.86
C GLU A 67 -3.45 51.58 3.99
N SER A 68 -2.60 51.71 2.98
CA SER A 68 -2.18 50.58 2.15
C SER A 68 -1.42 49.52 2.95
N LEU A 69 -0.49 49.95 3.81
CA LEU A 69 0.26 49.05 4.68
C LEU A 69 -0.65 48.36 5.69
N LYS A 70 -1.56 49.10 6.35
CA LYS A 70 -2.56 48.53 7.26
C LYS A 70 -3.38 47.44 6.58
N THR A 71 -3.92 47.73 5.40
CA THR A 71 -4.72 46.77 4.62
C THR A 71 -3.91 45.52 4.26
N ARG A 72 -2.64 45.68 3.87
CA ARG A 72 -1.76 44.56 3.54
C ARG A 72 -1.41 43.71 4.77
N ILE A 73 -1.19 44.34 5.92
CA ILE A 73 -0.92 43.64 7.18
C ILE A 73 -2.14 42.80 7.59
N GLU A 74 -3.33 43.40 7.62
CA GLU A 74 -4.58 42.67 7.94
C GLU A 74 -4.82 41.49 6.98
N ALA A 75 -4.51 41.65 5.70
CA ALA A 75 -4.61 40.57 4.71
C ALA A 75 -3.59 39.43 4.97
N VAL A 76 -2.38 39.77 5.42
CA VAL A 76 -1.35 38.78 5.79
C VAL A 76 -1.77 38.04 7.05
N GLU A 77 -2.25 38.74 8.09
CA GLU A 77 -2.75 38.13 9.33
C GLU A 77 -3.85 37.11 9.06
N LYS A 78 -4.87 37.47 8.27
CA LYS A 78 -5.94 36.54 7.87
C LYS A 78 -5.42 35.32 7.11
N ARG A 79 -4.40 35.49 6.26
CA ARG A 79 -3.77 34.38 5.55
C ARG A 79 -2.97 33.47 6.50
N MET A 80 -2.30 34.04 7.50
CA MET A 80 -1.58 33.26 8.51
C MET A 80 -2.54 32.44 9.36
N GLU A 81 -3.63 33.03 9.86
CA GLU A 81 -4.67 32.28 10.60
C GLU A 81 -5.27 31.14 9.77
N ALA A 82 -5.53 31.37 8.48
CA ALA A 82 -6.04 30.34 7.58
C ALA A 82 -5.02 29.22 7.34
N LEU A 83 -3.72 29.54 7.28
CA LEU A 83 -2.66 28.55 7.16
C LEU A 83 -2.51 27.72 8.45
N GLU A 84 -2.54 28.35 9.62
CA GLU A 84 -2.49 27.67 10.92
C GLU A 84 -3.62 26.64 11.05
N ARG A 85 -4.86 27.02 10.73
CA ARG A 85 -6.01 26.07 10.75
C ARG A 85 -5.84 24.92 9.77
N ARG A 86 -5.26 25.19 8.58
CA ARG A 86 -4.97 24.15 7.59
C ARG A 86 -3.89 23.20 8.07
N ILE A 87 -2.84 23.70 8.74
CA ILE A 87 -1.78 22.89 9.34
C ILE A 87 -2.37 21.99 10.42
N GLU A 88 -3.14 22.53 11.37
CA GLU A 88 -3.79 21.74 12.42
C GLU A 88 -4.69 20.63 11.85
N THR A 89 -5.42 20.94 10.77
CA THR A 89 -6.25 19.95 10.06
C THR A 89 -5.40 18.85 9.42
N VAL A 90 -4.26 19.21 8.83
CA VAL A 90 -3.33 18.23 8.22
C VAL A 90 -2.70 17.36 9.30
N GLU A 91 -2.24 17.92 10.41
CA GLU A 91 -1.68 17.17 11.55
C GLU A 91 -2.67 16.13 12.06
N LYS A 92 -3.92 16.54 12.34
CA LYS A 92 -4.98 15.60 12.77
C LYS A 92 -5.24 14.48 11.76
N ARG A 93 -5.19 14.79 10.46
CA ARG A 93 -5.36 13.79 9.39
C ARG A 93 -4.19 12.82 9.34
N VAL A 94 -2.96 13.32 9.49
CA VAL A 94 -1.75 12.49 9.52
C VAL A 94 -1.80 11.54 10.73
N ASP A 95 -2.09 12.06 11.93
CA ASP A 95 -2.22 11.24 13.14
C ASP A 95 -3.29 10.15 13.00
N SER A 96 -4.44 10.49 12.38
CA SER A 96 -5.52 9.54 12.14
C SER A 96 -5.10 8.44 11.16
N VAL A 97 -4.42 8.81 10.07
CA VAL A 97 -3.95 7.85 9.05
C VAL A 97 -2.87 6.94 9.66
N GLU A 98 -1.94 7.48 10.44
CA GLU A 98 -0.90 6.70 11.12
C GLU A 98 -1.51 5.66 12.04
N LYS A 99 -2.45 6.05 12.90
CA LYS A 99 -3.15 5.12 13.81
C LYS A 99 -3.93 4.05 13.06
N GLU A 100 -4.65 4.40 11.99
CA GLU A 100 -5.39 3.44 11.20
C GLU A 100 -4.45 2.43 10.51
N LEU A 101 -3.35 2.91 9.92
CA LEU A 101 -2.37 2.06 9.25
C LEU A 101 -1.70 1.09 10.23
N LEU A 102 -1.27 1.57 11.41
CA LEU A 102 -0.70 0.72 12.45
C LEU A 102 -1.69 -0.37 12.88
N ALA A 103 -2.93 0.00 13.18
CA ALA A 103 -3.96 -0.97 13.57
C ALA A 103 -4.26 -2.00 12.48
N ARG A 104 -4.27 -1.58 11.21
CA ARG A 104 -4.49 -2.48 10.07
C ARG A 104 -3.31 -3.42 9.85
N ILE A 105 -2.08 -2.93 9.96
CA ILE A 105 -0.86 -3.75 9.87
C ILE A 105 -0.89 -4.80 10.98
N ASP A 106 -1.09 -4.40 12.24
CA ASP A 106 -1.14 -5.31 13.39
C ASP A 106 -2.22 -6.39 13.21
N SER A 107 -3.38 -6.02 12.67
CA SER A 107 -4.48 -6.97 12.41
C SER A 107 -4.13 -7.96 11.30
N VAL A 108 -3.48 -7.50 10.24
CA VAL A 108 -3.06 -8.36 9.12
C VAL A 108 -1.96 -9.30 9.58
N GLU A 109 -0.96 -8.81 10.30
CA GLU A 109 0.14 -9.63 10.83
C GLU A 109 -0.38 -10.74 11.75
N ARG A 110 -1.23 -10.40 12.72
CA ARG A 110 -1.86 -11.39 13.60
C ARG A 110 -2.71 -12.40 12.83
N GLY A 111 -3.50 -11.94 11.87
CA GLY A 111 -4.35 -12.79 11.04
C GLY A 111 -3.55 -13.76 10.15
N LEU A 112 -2.43 -13.29 9.58
CA LEU A 112 -1.54 -14.12 8.77
C LEU A 112 -0.76 -15.11 9.62
N SER A 113 -0.21 -14.69 10.77
CA SER A 113 0.49 -15.59 11.70
C SER A 113 -0.41 -16.74 12.13
N ALA A 114 -1.65 -16.45 12.56
CA ALA A 114 -2.60 -17.48 12.97
C ALA A 114 -2.96 -18.46 11.83
N LYS A 115 -3.07 -17.97 10.59
CA LYS A 115 -3.30 -18.83 9.42
C LYS A 115 -2.08 -19.69 9.11
N ILE A 116 -0.87 -19.15 9.21
CA ILE A 116 0.37 -19.90 9.02
C ILE A 116 0.47 -21.00 10.07
N ASP A 117 0.26 -20.69 11.36
CA ASP A 117 0.31 -21.67 12.44
C ASP A 117 -0.70 -22.81 12.22
N SER A 118 -1.93 -22.46 11.83
CA SER A 118 -2.96 -23.45 11.50
C SER A 118 -2.60 -24.34 10.31
N LEU A 119 -1.99 -23.76 9.26
CA LEU A 119 -1.53 -24.52 8.11
C LEU A 119 -0.36 -25.44 8.46
N SER A 120 0.60 -24.97 9.25
CA SER A 120 1.73 -25.78 9.74
C SER A 120 1.21 -27.01 10.51
N MET A 121 0.29 -26.83 11.46
CA MET A 121 -0.31 -27.95 12.20
C MET A 121 -1.02 -28.96 11.29
N ARG A 122 -1.71 -28.48 10.24
CA ARG A 122 -2.38 -29.34 9.26
C ARG A 122 -1.37 -30.11 8.41
N ILE A 123 -0.28 -29.47 8.02
CA ILE A 123 0.81 -30.13 7.26
C ILE A 123 1.44 -31.22 8.13
N ASP A 124 1.78 -30.93 9.38
CA ASP A 124 2.35 -31.92 10.31
C ASP A 124 1.42 -33.14 10.49
N LEU A 125 0.10 -32.90 10.59
CA LEU A 125 -0.88 -33.98 10.70
C LEU A 125 -0.97 -34.82 9.41
N ILE A 126 -0.94 -34.16 8.25
CA ILE A 126 -0.96 -34.85 6.95
C ILE A 126 0.31 -35.68 6.78
N GLU A 127 1.47 -35.14 7.12
CA GLU A 127 2.75 -35.85 7.05
C GLU A 127 2.72 -37.13 7.89
N LYS A 128 2.25 -37.04 9.15
CA LYS A 128 2.07 -38.22 10.01
C LYS A 128 1.15 -39.28 9.39
N ARG A 129 -0.01 -38.87 8.87
CA ARG A 129 -0.97 -39.79 8.23
C ARG A 129 -0.39 -40.45 6.97
N VAL A 130 0.41 -39.72 6.19
CA VAL A 130 1.06 -40.28 4.99
C VAL A 130 2.11 -41.31 5.39
N VAL A 131 2.88 -41.08 6.44
CA VAL A 131 3.83 -42.05 6.99
C VAL A 131 3.10 -43.31 7.48
N GLU A 132 2.06 -43.15 8.30
CA GLU A 132 1.24 -44.27 8.82
C GLU A 132 0.65 -45.11 7.68
N LEU A 133 0.04 -44.47 6.68
CA LEU A 133 -0.51 -45.18 5.50
C LEU A 133 0.58 -45.90 4.71
N GLY A 134 1.79 -45.33 4.63
CA GLY A 134 2.94 -45.96 4.00
C GLY A 134 3.36 -47.26 4.71
N GLU A 135 3.35 -47.26 6.04
CA GLU A 135 3.64 -48.44 6.86
C GLU A 135 2.54 -49.50 6.73
N GLU A 136 1.27 -49.11 6.83
CA GLU A 136 0.12 -50.01 6.64
C GLU A 136 0.15 -50.68 5.26
N PHE A 137 0.43 -49.91 4.21
CA PHE A 137 0.53 -50.44 2.85
C PHE A 137 1.70 -51.42 2.70
N LYS A 138 2.85 -51.14 3.31
CA LYS A 138 4.01 -52.05 3.32
C LYS A 138 3.69 -53.36 4.01
N ASN A 139 2.98 -53.31 5.14
CA ASN A 139 2.55 -54.50 5.88
C ASN A 139 1.54 -55.33 5.06
N LEU A 140 0.52 -54.68 4.50
CA LEU A 140 -0.47 -55.35 3.64
C LEU A 140 0.19 -56.03 2.43
N ARG A 141 1.13 -55.33 1.78
CA ARG A 141 1.90 -55.91 0.67
C ARG A 141 2.68 -57.15 1.12
N GLY A 142 3.35 -57.09 2.27
CA GLY A 142 4.05 -58.24 2.83
C GLY A 142 3.14 -59.44 3.11
N ASP A 143 1.95 -59.20 3.66
CA ASP A 143 0.96 -60.26 3.93
C ASP A 143 0.44 -60.89 2.62
N VAL A 144 0.19 -60.08 1.59
CA VAL A 144 -0.23 -60.57 0.27
C VAL A 144 0.89 -61.40 -0.39
N ASP A 145 2.13 -60.90 -0.38
CA ASP A 145 3.29 -61.62 -0.92
C ASP A 145 3.48 -62.97 -0.23
N LYS A 146 3.33 -63.02 1.10
CA LYS A 146 3.38 -64.26 1.89
C LYS A 146 2.27 -65.23 1.50
N LYS A 147 1.00 -64.78 1.46
CA LYS A 147 -0.14 -65.62 1.05
C LYS A 147 0.03 -66.19 -0.36
N ILE A 148 0.55 -65.39 -1.31
CA ILE A 148 0.86 -65.85 -2.67
C ILE A 148 1.93 -66.93 -2.64
N SER A 149 3.00 -66.74 -1.86
CA SER A 149 4.07 -67.73 -1.71
C SER A 149 3.57 -69.05 -1.10
N ASP A 150 2.76 -68.96 -0.04
CA ASP A 150 2.18 -70.12 0.63
C ASP A 150 1.25 -70.89 -0.32
N LEU A 151 0.34 -70.19 -1.00
CA LEU A 151 -0.55 -70.79 -2.01
C LEU A 151 0.22 -71.46 -3.13
N ARG A 152 1.27 -70.81 -3.65
CA ARG A 152 2.11 -71.38 -4.71
C ARG A 152 2.76 -72.68 -4.24
N THR A 153 3.31 -72.68 -3.03
CA THR A 153 3.95 -73.86 -2.43
C THR A 153 2.96 -75.01 -2.27
N ASP A 154 1.74 -74.73 -1.81
CA ASP A 154 0.70 -75.74 -1.63
C ASP A 154 0.19 -76.29 -2.98
N PHE A 155 0.05 -75.44 -4.00
CA PHE A 155 -0.28 -75.88 -5.35
C PHE A 155 0.82 -76.75 -5.97
N ASP A 156 2.10 -76.37 -5.80
CA ASP A 156 3.23 -77.15 -6.30
C ASP A 156 3.26 -78.56 -5.66
N LYS A 157 2.97 -78.67 -4.36
CA LYS A 157 2.82 -79.97 -3.67
C LYS A 157 1.68 -80.81 -4.25
N LYS A 158 0.48 -80.23 -4.38
CA LYS A 158 -0.68 -80.95 -4.97
C LYS A 158 -0.42 -81.40 -6.41
N ILE A 159 0.27 -80.59 -7.20
CA ILE A 159 0.68 -80.95 -8.57
C ILE A 159 1.66 -82.14 -8.56
N LEU A 160 2.59 -82.18 -7.60
CA LEU A 160 3.50 -83.33 -7.44
C LEU A 160 2.75 -84.60 -7.07
N GLU A 161 1.86 -84.55 -6.07
CA GLU A 161 1.02 -85.69 -5.67
C GLU A 161 0.20 -86.22 -6.86
N VAL A 162 -0.50 -85.34 -7.59
CA VAL A 162 -1.28 -85.73 -8.78
C VAL A 162 -0.39 -86.32 -9.88
N LYS A 163 0.83 -85.81 -10.08
CA LYS A 163 1.79 -86.39 -11.04
C LYS A 163 2.21 -87.80 -10.63
N GLU A 164 2.44 -88.04 -9.34
CA GLU A 164 2.76 -89.37 -8.82
C GLU A 164 1.60 -90.34 -8.98
N ASP A 165 0.38 -89.93 -8.61
CA ASP A 165 -0.84 -90.72 -8.82
C ASP A 165 -1.04 -91.06 -10.30
N THR A 166 -0.85 -90.08 -11.20
CA THR A 166 -0.94 -90.30 -12.64
C THR A 166 0.09 -91.31 -13.14
N LYS A 167 1.32 -91.25 -12.62
CA LYS A 167 2.40 -92.20 -12.96
C LYS A 167 2.07 -93.61 -12.47
N TYR A 168 1.52 -93.74 -11.26
CA TYR A 168 1.08 -95.01 -10.70
C TYR A 168 -0.05 -95.64 -11.54
N ILE A 169 -1.09 -94.86 -11.84
CA ILE A 169 -2.21 -95.31 -12.69
C ILE A 169 -1.69 -95.75 -14.06
N LYS A 170 -0.79 -94.98 -14.68
CA LYS A 170 -0.19 -95.34 -15.96
C LYS A 170 0.52 -96.70 -15.89
N HIS A 171 1.32 -96.94 -14.85
CA HIS A 171 1.99 -98.22 -14.64
C HIS A 171 1.01 -99.38 -14.45
N SER A 172 -0.03 -99.20 -13.63
CA SER A 172 -1.08 -100.20 -13.43
C SER A 172 -1.84 -100.50 -14.73
N LEU A 173 -2.12 -99.48 -15.55
CA LEU A 173 -2.78 -99.63 -16.85
C LEU A 173 -1.90 -100.40 -17.85
N ASP A 174 -0.60 -100.10 -17.90
CA ASP A 174 0.38 -100.82 -18.72
C ASP A 174 0.43 -102.31 -18.31
N GLN A 175 0.47 -102.59 -17.00
CA GLN A 175 0.43 -103.97 -16.48
C GLN A 175 -0.87 -104.71 -16.85
N LEU A 176 -2.03 -104.05 -16.71
CA LEU A 176 -3.32 -104.63 -17.08
C LEU A 176 -3.37 -104.93 -18.59
N ARG A 177 -2.92 -103.97 -19.41
CA ARG A 177 -2.81 -104.13 -20.87
C ARG A 177 -1.97 -105.36 -21.21
N ASP A 178 -0.78 -105.47 -20.63
CA ASP A 178 0.14 -106.57 -20.90
C ASP A 178 -0.43 -107.92 -20.43
N ASN A 179 -1.06 -107.97 -19.25
CA ASN A 179 -1.73 -109.17 -18.73
C ASN A 179 -2.91 -109.62 -19.61
N VAL A 180 -3.76 -108.68 -20.05
CA VAL A 180 -4.88 -108.97 -20.95
C VAL A 180 -4.37 -109.47 -22.30
N ILE A 181 -3.38 -108.81 -22.91
CA ILE A 181 -2.77 -109.25 -24.17
C ILE A 181 -2.20 -110.65 -24.02
N ASN A 182 -1.38 -110.91 -22.99
CA ASN A 182 -0.77 -112.22 -22.79
C ASN A 182 -1.82 -113.34 -22.61
N THR A 183 -2.90 -113.07 -21.87
CA THR A 183 -3.99 -114.03 -21.66
C THR A 183 -4.77 -114.31 -22.95
N LEU A 184 -5.09 -113.27 -23.72
CA LEU A 184 -5.80 -113.41 -25.00
C LEU A 184 -4.93 -114.14 -26.03
N VAL A 185 -3.65 -113.79 -26.14
CA VAL A 185 -2.68 -114.47 -27.02
C VAL A 185 -2.58 -115.95 -26.65
N LYS A 186 -2.41 -116.27 -25.36
CA LYS A 186 -2.36 -117.66 -24.90
C LYS A 186 -3.60 -118.45 -25.29
N ARG A 187 -4.79 -117.87 -25.11
CA ARG A 187 -6.06 -118.54 -25.45
C ARG A 187 -6.28 -118.69 -26.95
N LEU A 188 -5.81 -117.75 -27.77
CA LEU A 188 -5.82 -117.86 -29.23
C LEU A 188 -4.90 -118.99 -29.71
N VAL A 189 -3.70 -119.12 -29.11
CA VAL A 189 -2.77 -120.23 -29.40
C VAL A 189 -3.44 -121.56 -29.05
N GLU A 190 -3.99 -121.72 -27.84
CA GLU A 190 -4.69 -122.94 -27.41
C GLU A 190 -5.86 -123.31 -28.34
N LEU A 191 -6.63 -122.32 -28.83
CA LEU A 191 -7.72 -122.55 -29.79
C LEU A 191 -7.20 -122.96 -31.18
N SER A 192 -6.06 -122.42 -31.62
CA SER A 192 -5.43 -122.79 -32.89
C SER A 192 -4.89 -124.23 -32.85
N GLU A 193 -4.28 -124.65 -31.74
CA GLU A 193 -3.77 -126.00 -31.54
C GLU A 193 -4.90 -127.03 -31.52
N ARG A 194 -6.03 -126.70 -30.87
CA ARG A 194 -7.26 -127.52 -30.91
C ARG A 194 -7.87 -127.64 -32.31
N ARG A 195 -7.74 -126.61 -33.16
CA ARG A 195 -8.20 -126.66 -34.57
C ARG A 195 -7.26 -127.43 -35.49
N SER A 196 -5.97 -127.53 -35.16
CA SER A 196 -4.97 -128.28 -35.93
C SER A 196 -4.95 -129.78 -35.59
N SER A 197 -5.63 -130.20 -34.52
CA SER A 197 -5.69 -131.58 -34.02
C SER A 197 -7.00 -132.30 -34.32
N VAL A 198 -7.87 -131.66 -35.10
CA VAL A 198 -9.10 -132.20 -35.71
C VAL A 198 -8.91 -132.23 -37.22
#